data_AF-A0A0N0JT43-F1
#
_entry.id   AF-A0A0N0JT43-F1
#
_cell.length_a   1.000
_cell.length_b   1.000
_cell.length_c   1.000
_cell.angle_alpha   90.00
_cell.angle_beta   90.00
_cell.angle_gamma   90.00
#
_symmetry.space_group_name_H-M   'P 1'
#
loop_
_entity.id
_entity.type
_entity.pdbx_description
1 polymer ?
#
loop_
_entity_poly.entity_id
_entity_poly.type
_entity_poly.pdbx_seq_one_letter_code
_entity_poly.pdbx_strand_id
1 'polypeptide(L)'
;MFKRLPNEWTKRILAKLHLTYGERFARLYANVQPQMLEDDWSETLGGFCDNAEAIKYGLANLPIDAAPTALQFREICRQYKPVRPALPAPAMSREARAEMAQKVRDLAEAMDHTKPGYDFLRWARNPRSWAAASAVAELISKRDPRFVEIGRDLVAQGHAFAEPIKAALDKRAEAQAAIANREAA
;
A
#
# COMPACT_ATOMS: atom_id res chain seq x y z
N MET A 1 6.95 29.64 -26.12
CA MET A 1 6.32 30.75 -25.36
C MET A 1 5.71 30.14 -24.11
N PHE A 2 6.14 30.55 -22.91
CA PHE A 2 5.54 30.04 -21.68
C PHE A 2 4.11 30.59 -21.57
N LYS A 3 3.13 29.71 -21.33
CA LYS A 3 1.74 30.13 -21.10
C LYS A 3 1.71 30.87 -19.78
N ARG A 4 1.06 32.04 -19.72
CA ARG A 4 0.91 32.85 -18.50
C ARG A 4 -0.54 32.89 -18.05
N LEU A 5 -0.75 33.01 -16.74
CA LEU A 5 -2.08 33.23 -16.19
C LEU A 5 -2.58 34.64 -16.53
N PRO A 6 -3.87 34.86 -16.82
CA PRO A 6 -4.41 36.20 -17.02
C PRO A 6 -4.13 37.11 -15.81
N ASN A 7 -3.68 38.35 -16.06
CA ASN A 7 -3.29 39.29 -15.00
C ASN A 7 -4.36 39.49 -13.93
N GLU A 8 -5.64 39.56 -14.34
CA GLU A 8 -6.77 39.67 -13.41
C GLU A 8 -6.86 38.50 -12.42
N TRP A 9 -6.53 37.29 -12.85
CA TRP A 9 -6.54 36.12 -11.98
C TRP A 9 -5.36 36.15 -11.02
N THR A 10 -4.18 36.49 -11.52
CA THR A 10 -2.97 36.64 -10.69
C THR A 10 -3.20 37.66 -9.57
N LYS A 11 -3.73 38.84 -9.90
CA LYS A 11 -4.05 39.89 -8.92
C LYS A 11 -5.05 39.42 -7.86
N ARG A 12 -6.10 38.69 -8.26
CA ARG A 12 -7.09 38.12 -7.33
C ARG A 12 -6.48 37.07 -6.39
N ILE A 13 -5.59 36.22 -6.89
CA ILE A 13 -4.87 35.23 -6.07
C ILE A 13 -3.99 35.95 -5.04
N LEU A 14 -3.16 36.89 -5.48
CA LEU A 14 -2.28 37.67 -4.61
C LEU A 14 -3.08 38.45 -3.55
N ALA A 15 -4.19 39.08 -3.94
CA ALA A 15 -5.09 39.76 -3.02
C ALA A 15 -5.69 38.80 -1.97
N LYS A 16 -6.12 37.60 -2.38
CA LYS A 16 -6.65 36.59 -1.45
C LYS A 16 -5.58 36.11 -0.46
N LEU A 17 -4.34 35.90 -0.92
CA LEU A 17 -3.21 35.53 -0.06
C LEU A 17 -2.87 36.66 0.93
N HIS A 18 -2.84 37.91 0.46
CA HIS A 18 -2.62 39.06 1.33
C HIS A 18 -3.74 39.20 2.39
N LEU A 19 -5.00 38.98 2.02
CA LEU A 19 -6.12 38.98 2.97
C LEU A 19 -6.08 37.82 3.98
N THR A 20 -5.53 36.67 3.59
CA THR A 20 -5.51 35.46 4.43
C THR A 20 -4.34 35.50 5.43
N TYR A 21 -3.18 35.98 4.99
CA TYR A 21 -1.94 35.93 5.78
C TYR A 21 -1.45 37.29 6.27
N GLY A 22 -2.01 38.38 5.73
CA GLY A 22 -1.66 39.75 6.09
C GLY A 22 -0.16 40.03 5.95
N GLU A 23 0.41 40.59 7.03
CA GLU A 23 1.81 40.97 7.11
C GLU A 23 2.76 39.81 6.79
N ARG A 24 2.38 38.57 7.09
CA ARG A 24 3.24 37.40 6.86
C ARG A 24 3.53 37.20 5.38
N PHE A 25 2.53 37.40 4.53
CA PHE A 25 2.71 37.36 3.08
C PHE A 25 3.46 38.60 2.57
N ALA A 26 3.18 39.78 3.14
CA ALA A 26 3.88 41.01 2.77
C ALA A 26 5.40 40.92 3.06
N ARG A 27 5.79 40.34 4.19
CA ARG A 27 7.20 40.18 4.60
C ARG A 27 8.00 39.28 3.65
N LEU A 28 7.38 38.24 3.06
CA LEU A 28 8.05 37.36 2.09
C LEU A 28 8.52 38.12 0.84
N TYR A 29 7.83 39.20 0.49
CA TYR A 29 8.04 39.97 -0.74
C TYR A 29 8.34 41.45 -0.49
N ALA A 30 8.79 41.81 0.72
CA ALA A 30 8.96 43.20 1.15
C ALA A 30 9.87 44.05 0.23
N ASN A 31 10.85 43.40 -0.41
CA ASN A 31 11.82 44.05 -1.31
C ASN A 31 11.59 43.72 -2.79
N VAL A 32 10.45 43.13 -3.14
CA VAL A 32 10.12 42.75 -4.52
C VAL A 32 9.15 43.77 -5.10
N GLN A 33 9.44 44.27 -6.30
CA GLN A 33 8.53 45.18 -6.99
C GLN A 33 7.20 44.46 -7.30
N PRO A 34 6.03 45.09 -7.11
CA PRO A 34 4.73 44.46 -7.35
C PRO A 34 4.60 43.83 -8.74
N GLN A 35 5.11 44.50 -9.77
CA GLN A 35 5.07 44.01 -11.15
C GLN A 35 5.88 42.70 -11.31
N MET A 36 7.06 42.60 -10.70
CA MET A 36 7.87 41.37 -10.74
C MET A 36 7.20 40.21 -10.00
N LEU A 37 6.50 40.51 -8.91
CA LEU A 37 5.72 39.51 -8.18
C LEU A 37 4.55 38.99 -9.02
N GLU A 38 3.81 39.89 -9.67
CA GLU A 38 2.73 39.51 -10.58
C GLU A 38 3.26 38.69 -11.77
N ASP A 39 4.38 39.09 -12.36
CA ASP A 39 5.00 38.38 -13.48
C ASP A 39 5.42 36.95 -13.06
N ASP A 40 6.12 36.79 -11.94
CA ASP A 40 6.57 35.48 -11.41
C ASP A 40 5.38 34.53 -11.14
N TRP A 41 4.33 35.04 -10.49
CA TRP A 41 3.14 34.25 -10.19
C TRP A 41 2.37 33.89 -11.47
N SER A 42 2.28 34.82 -12.44
CA SER A 42 1.60 34.59 -13.71
C SER A 42 2.28 33.49 -14.53
N GLU A 43 3.62 33.46 -14.53
CA GLU A 43 4.40 32.43 -15.22
C GLU A 43 4.31 31.10 -14.49
N THR A 44 4.50 31.10 -13.17
CA THR A 44 4.51 29.89 -12.35
C THR A 44 3.17 29.15 -12.40
N LEU A 45 2.05 29.90 -12.42
CA LEU A 45 0.70 29.34 -12.47
C LEU A 45 0.13 29.24 -13.88
N GLY A 46 0.91 29.60 -14.90
CA GLY A 46 0.46 29.63 -16.28
C GLY A 46 -0.03 28.29 -16.82
N GLY A 47 0.42 27.16 -16.25
CA GLY A 47 -0.09 25.82 -16.56
C GLY A 47 -1.56 25.58 -16.16
N PHE A 48 -2.17 26.46 -15.36
CA PHE A 48 -3.57 26.34 -14.90
C PHE A 48 -4.55 27.29 -15.59
N CYS A 49 -4.09 28.02 -16.61
CA CYS A 49 -4.94 28.90 -17.43
C CYS A 49 -6.24 28.24 -17.93
N ASP A 50 -6.21 26.95 -18.32
CA ASP A 50 -7.38 26.20 -18.78
C ASP A 50 -8.05 25.38 -17.66
N ASN A 51 -7.56 25.49 -16.42
CA ASN A 51 -8.00 24.70 -15.27
C ASN A 51 -8.17 25.59 -14.03
N ALA A 52 -9.18 26.46 -14.06
CA ALA A 52 -9.53 27.33 -12.95
C ALA A 52 -9.87 26.58 -11.65
N GLU A 53 -10.43 25.37 -11.75
CA GLU A 53 -10.80 24.56 -10.59
C GLU A 53 -9.57 24.11 -9.78
N ALA A 54 -8.41 23.91 -10.42
CA ALA A 54 -7.17 23.64 -9.71
C ALA A 54 -6.72 24.83 -8.84
N ILE A 55 -6.87 26.06 -9.34
CA ILE A 55 -6.58 27.28 -8.58
C ILE A 55 -7.57 27.44 -7.42
N LYS A 56 -8.86 27.21 -7.67
CA LYS A 56 -9.90 27.24 -6.64
C LYS A 56 -9.62 26.21 -5.54
N TYR A 57 -9.20 24.99 -5.91
CA TYR A 57 -8.75 23.98 -4.97
C TYR A 57 -7.55 24.47 -4.15
N GLY A 58 -6.55 25.08 -4.80
CA GLY A 58 -5.38 25.64 -4.13
C GLY A 58 -5.75 26.71 -3.10
N LEU A 59 -6.66 27.62 -3.43
CA LEU A 59 -7.15 28.66 -2.52
C LEU A 59 -7.97 28.11 -1.35
N ALA A 60 -8.63 26.95 -1.52
CA ALA A 60 -9.37 26.29 -0.46
C ALA A 60 -8.48 25.46 0.50
N ASN A 61 -7.29 25.05 0.04
CA ASN A 61 -6.37 24.19 0.78
C ASN A 61 -5.08 24.93 1.14
N LEU A 62 -5.22 26.18 1.53
CA LEU A 62 -4.10 27.02 1.94
C LEU A 62 -3.52 26.55 3.30
N PRO A 63 -2.19 26.50 3.46
CA PRO A 63 -1.56 26.13 4.72
C PRO A 63 -1.90 27.13 5.84
N ILE A 64 -2.28 26.64 7.01
CA ILE A 64 -2.65 27.51 8.14
C ILE A 64 -1.41 28.24 8.70
N ASP A 65 -0.28 27.52 8.73
CA ASP A 65 0.88 27.95 9.50
C ASP A 65 1.77 28.94 8.79
N ALA A 66 1.78 29.06 7.46
CA ALA A 66 2.66 29.99 6.74
C ALA A 66 2.15 30.31 5.33
N ALA A 67 2.38 31.52 4.86
CA ALA A 67 1.99 31.91 3.50
C ALA A 67 2.86 31.18 2.45
N PRO A 68 2.27 30.56 1.42
CA PRO A 68 3.02 29.81 0.42
C PRO A 68 3.71 30.75 -0.59
N THR A 69 4.87 30.32 -1.09
CA THR A 69 5.48 30.89 -2.30
C THR A 69 4.72 30.47 -3.56
N ALA A 70 4.98 31.11 -4.71
CA ALA A 70 4.35 30.75 -5.99
C ALA A 70 4.50 29.26 -6.33
N LEU A 71 5.70 28.71 -6.14
CA LEU A 71 6.00 27.29 -6.38
C LEU A 71 5.24 26.37 -5.42
N GLN A 72 5.19 26.72 -4.14
CA GLN A 72 4.43 25.94 -3.14
C GLN A 72 2.94 25.96 -3.47
N PHE A 73 2.40 27.13 -3.80
CA PHE A 73 1.00 27.26 -4.20
C PHE A 73 0.70 26.45 -5.47
N ARG A 74 1.60 26.45 -6.46
CA ARG A 74 1.50 25.60 -7.65
C ARG A 74 1.38 24.13 -7.27
N GLU A 75 2.20 23.64 -6.35
CA GLU A 75 2.14 22.23 -5.92
C GLU A 75 0.84 21.89 -5.19
N ILE A 76 0.26 22.82 -4.42
CA ILE A 76 -1.08 22.65 -3.82
C ILE A 76 -2.12 22.51 -4.94
N CYS A 77 -2.10 23.39 -5.94
CA CYS A 77 -3.01 23.33 -7.09
C CYS A 77 -2.89 22.00 -7.87
N ARG A 78 -1.69 21.41 -7.97
CA ARG A 78 -1.46 20.12 -8.66
C ARG A 78 -2.09 18.93 -7.95
N GLN A 79 -2.44 19.05 -6.67
CA GLN A 79 -3.14 17.98 -5.95
C GLN A 79 -4.61 17.87 -6.38
N TYR A 80 -5.15 18.87 -7.08
CA TYR A 80 -6.49 18.80 -7.62
C TYR A 80 -6.63 17.63 -8.60
N LYS A 81 -7.52 16.70 -8.26
CA LYS A 81 -7.90 15.58 -9.12
C LYS A 81 -9.28 15.87 -9.71
N PRO A 82 -9.38 16.20 -11.01
CA PRO A 82 -10.68 16.41 -11.62
C PRO A 82 -11.48 15.11 -11.55
N VAL A 83 -12.75 15.21 -11.14
CA VAL A 83 -13.69 14.09 -11.24
C VAL A 83 -13.94 13.86 -12.73
N ARG A 84 -13.30 12.82 -13.28
CA ARG A 84 -13.51 12.40 -14.66
C ARG A 84 -14.62 11.35 -14.68
N PRO A 85 -15.54 11.39 -15.66
CA PRO A 85 -16.47 10.29 -15.85
C PRO A 85 -15.67 9.01 -16.06
N ALA A 86 -16.12 7.93 -15.41
CA ALA A 86 -15.53 6.62 -15.63
C ALA A 86 -15.65 6.26 -17.11
N LEU A 87 -14.56 5.71 -17.67
CA LEU A 87 -14.64 5.11 -18.99
C LEU A 87 -15.65 3.95 -18.95
N PRO A 88 -16.39 3.71 -20.05
CA PRO A 88 -17.25 2.54 -20.13
C PRO A 88 -16.42 1.28 -19.88
N ALA A 89 -16.98 0.32 -19.15
CA ALA A 89 -16.32 -0.95 -18.92
C ALA A 89 -15.96 -1.60 -20.26
N PRO A 90 -14.78 -2.26 -20.37
CA PRO A 90 -14.41 -2.95 -21.60
C PRO A 90 -15.49 -3.97 -21.97
N ALA A 91 -15.80 -4.04 -23.26
CA ALA A 91 -16.81 -4.95 -23.78
C ALA A 91 -16.31 -6.41 -23.66
N MET A 92 -16.60 -7.06 -22.54
CA MET A 92 -16.46 -8.51 -22.43
C MET A 92 -17.65 -9.21 -23.05
N SER A 93 -17.39 -10.22 -23.90
CA SER A 93 -18.42 -11.10 -24.43
C SER A 93 -19.19 -11.80 -23.30
N ARG A 94 -20.43 -12.21 -23.58
CA ARG A 94 -21.25 -12.95 -22.61
C ARG A 94 -20.58 -14.26 -22.19
N GLU A 95 -19.89 -14.91 -23.11
CA GLU A 95 -19.13 -16.15 -22.89
C GLU A 95 -17.95 -15.93 -21.95
N ALA A 96 -17.13 -14.89 -22.18
CA ALA A 96 -16.00 -14.57 -21.32
C ALA A 96 -16.45 -14.23 -19.88
N ARG A 97 -17.61 -13.57 -19.73
CA ARG A 97 -18.21 -13.31 -18.41
C ARG A 97 -18.66 -14.59 -17.72
N ALA A 98 -19.28 -15.51 -18.47
CA ALA A 98 -19.74 -16.78 -17.93
C ALA A 98 -18.56 -17.66 -17.48
N GLU A 99 -17.48 -17.70 -18.28
CA GLU A 99 -16.25 -18.41 -17.95
C GLU A 99 -15.58 -17.83 -16.70
N MET A 100 -15.42 -16.50 -16.62
CA MET A 100 -14.85 -15.86 -15.44
C MET A 100 -15.71 -16.11 -14.20
N ALA A 101 -17.04 -16.03 -14.34
CA ALA A 101 -17.95 -16.32 -13.24
C ALA A 101 -17.84 -17.77 -12.77
N GLN A 102 -17.59 -18.71 -13.68
CA GLN A 102 -17.36 -20.11 -13.31
C GLN A 102 -16.03 -20.27 -12.57
N LYS A 103 -14.94 -19.69 -13.07
CA LYS A 103 -13.63 -19.72 -12.40
C LYS A 103 -13.70 -19.16 -10.97
N VAL A 104 -14.46 -18.08 -10.77
CA VAL A 104 -14.67 -17.50 -9.44
C VAL A 104 -15.47 -18.43 -8.53
N ARG A 105 -16.51 -19.09 -9.05
CA ARG A 105 -17.27 -20.10 -8.30
C ARG A 105 -16.41 -21.28 -7.89
N ASP A 106 -15.63 -21.83 -8.83
CA ASP A 106 -14.74 -22.98 -8.58
C ASP A 106 -13.68 -22.64 -7.53
N LEU A 107 -13.12 -21.42 -7.61
CA LEU A 107 -12.16 -20.94 -6.61
C LEU A 107 -12.82 -20.77 -5.24
N ALA A 108 -14.00 -20.14 -5.17
CA ALA A 108 -14.73 -19.98 -3.92
C ALA A 108 -15.05 -21.35 -3.29
N GLU A 109 -15.43 -22.32 -4.12
CA GLU A 109 -15.72 -23.68 -3.68
C GLU A 109 -14.47 -24.41 -3.16
N ALA A 110 -13.31 -24.23 -3.79
CA ALA A 110 -12.04 -24.80 -3.35
C ALA A 110 -11.51 -24.16 -2.06
N MET A 111 -11.88 -22.90 -1.79
CA MET A 111 -11.52 -22.15 -0.60
C MET A 111 -12.53 -22.27 0.55
N ASP A 112 -13.59 -23.05 0.38
CA ASP A 112 -14.58 -23.29 1.43
C ASP A 112 -14.01 -24.22 2.52
N HIS A 113 -13.51 -23.61 3.58
CA HIS A 113 -12.94 -24.29 4.74
C HIS A 113 -14.01 -24.87 5.69
N THR A 114 -15.30 -24.68 5.39
CA THR A 114 -16.41 -25.21 6.21
C THR A 114 -16.89 -26.58 5.74
N LYS A 115 -16.38 -27.08 4.61
CA LYS A 115 -16.77 -28.37 4.05
C LYS A 115 -16.35 -29.55 4.95
N PRO A 116 -17.24 -30.56 5.12
CA PRO A 116 -16.87 -31.82 5.74
C PRO A 116 -15.68 -32.45 5.03
N GLY A 117 -14.64 -32.81 5.78
CA GLY A 117 -13.42 -33.39 5.23
C GLY A 117 -12.38 -32.38 4.72
N TYR A 118 -12.57 -31.06 4.93
CA TYR A 118 -11.53 -30.09 4.64
C TYR A 118 -10.27 -30.34 5.50
N ASP A 119 -9.12 -30.50 4.83
CA ASP A 119 -7.85 -30.79 5.50
C ASP A 119 -7.19 -29.51 6.03
N PHE A 120 -7.45 -29.19 7.29
CA PHE A 120 -6.83 -28.06 7.99
C PHE A 120 -5.31 -28.18 8.16
N LEU A 121 -4.72 -29.37 7.94
CA LEU A 121 -3.29 -29.60 8.03
C LEU A 121 -2.57 -29.55 6.68
N ARG A 122 -3.31 -29.26 5.58
CA ARG A 122 -2.74 -29.17 4.23
C ARG A 122 -1.57 -28.19 4.14
N TRP A 123 -1.66 -27.06 4.83
CA TRP A 123 -0.59 -26.07 4.89
C TRP A 123 0.68 -26.62 5.55
N ALA A 124 0.53 -27.51 6.54
CA ALA A 124 1.64 -28.12 7.28
C ALA A 124 2.26 -29.27 6.50
N ARG A 125 1.46 -30.03 5.74
CA ARG A 125 1.95 -31.09 4.83
C ARG A 125 2.65 -30.56 3.59
N ASN A 126 2.45 -29.29 3.24
CA ASN A 126 3.11 -28.63 2.11
C ASN A 126 3.40 -27.15 2.44
N PRO A 127 4.38 -26.88 3.32
CA PRO A 127 4.66 -25.52 3.78
C PRO A 127 5.30 -24.70 2.66
N ARG A 128 4.57 -23.71 2.14
CA ARG A 128 5.03 -22.90 0.98
C ARG A 128 5.96 -21.75 1.32
N SER A 129 6.35 -21.61 2.58
CA SER A 129 7.25 -20.55 3.04
C SER A 129 8.08 -20.99 4.23
N TRP A 130 9.19 -20.29 4.44
CA TRP A 130 10.01 -20.47 5.64
C TRP A 130 9.17 -20.28 6.92
N ALA A 131 8.29 -19.27 6.95
CA ALA A 131 7.43 -19.01 8.10
C ALA A 131 6.49 -20.18 8.41
N ALA A 132 5.91 -20.80 7.37
CA ALA A 132 5.08 -21.99 7.54
C ALA A 132 5.91 -23.19 8.05
N ALA A 133 7.10 -23.42 7.50
CA ALA A 133 7.98 -24.51 7.95
C ALA A 133 8.44 -24.33 9.40
N SER A 134 8.73 -23.10 9.81
CA SER A 134 9.10 -22.79 11.19
C SER A 134 7.93 -22.93 12.16
N ALA A 135 6.71 -22.63 11.75
CA ALA A 135 5.51 -22.92 12.54
C ALA A 135 5.34 -24.44 12.76
N VAL A 136 5.61 -25.26 11.74
CA VAL A 136 5.63 -26.73 11.90
C VAL A 136 6.71 -27.15 12.90
N ALA A 137 7.93 -26.62 12.80
CA ALA A 137 9.03 -26.91 13.72
C ALA A 137 8.70 -26.50 15.19
N GLU A 138 8.03 -25.37 15.38
CA GLU A 138 7.55 -24.92 16.69
C GLU A 138 6.51 -25.89 17.27
N LEU A 139 5.56 -26.36 16.46
CA LEU A 139 4.53 -27.31 16.89
C LEU A 139 5.11 -28.70 17.23
N ILE A 140 6.14 -29.13 16.51
CA ILE A 140 6.94 -30.32 16.86
C ILE A 140 7.58 -30.15 18.24
N SER A 141 8.16 -28.97 18.49
CA SER A 141 8.80 -28.63 19.77
C SER A 141 7.79 -28.60 20.92
N LYS A 142 6.56 -28.12 20.66
CA LYS A 142 5.42 -28.15 21.59
C LYS A 142 4.80 -29.55 21.81
N ARG A 143 5.39 -30.58 21.19
CA ARG A 143 5.05 -32.00 21.33
C ARG A 143 3.68 -32.42 20.78
N ASP A 144 3.12 -31.71 19.81
CA ASP A 144 1.92 -32.19 19.10
C ASP A 144 2.28 -33.38 18.20
N PRO A 145 1.72 -34.59 18.45
CA PRO A 145 2.10 -35.80 17.73
C PRO A 145 1.81 -35.72 16.22
N ARG A 146 0.78 -34.97 15.81
CA ARG A 146 0.40 -34.84 14.39
C ARG A 146 1.50 -34.20 13.57
N PHE A 147 2.19 -33.21 14.14
CA PHE A 147 3.24 -32.47 13.44
C PHE A 147 4.58 -33.20 13.46
N VAL A 148 4.78 -34.16 14.36
CA VAL A 148 5.97 -35.02 14.36
C VAL A 148 5.97 -35.94 13.14
N GLU A 149 4.83 -36.57 12.84
CA GLU A 149 4.68 -37.43 11.65
C GLU A 149 4.84 -36.62 10.36
N ILE A 150 4.11 -35.50 10.25
CA ILE A 150 4.22 -34.58 9.12
C ILE A 150 5.68 -34.09 8.94
N GLY A 151 6.36 -33.77 10.04
CA GLY A 151 7.75 -33.33 10.00
C GLY A 151 8.70 -34.40 9.48
N ARG A 152 8.52 -35.67 9.90
CA ARG A 152 9.33 -36.80 9.40
C ARG A 152 9.13 -37.00 7.90
N ASP A 153 7.89 -36.95 7.44
CA ASP A 153 7.56 -37.10 6.03
C ASP A 153 8.20 -36.00 5.18
N LEU A 154 8.15 -34.74 5.64
CA LEU A 154 8.75 -33.60 4.94
C LEU A 154 10.28 -33.69 4.84
N VAL A 155 10.94 -34.18 5.90
CA VAL A 155 12.39 -34.40 5.90
C VAL A 155 12.75 -35.57 4.98
N ALA A 156 11.99 -36.66 5.02
CA ALA A 156 12.20 -37.82 4.14
C ALA A 156 12.03 -37.46 2.65
N GLN A 157 11.09 -36.55 2.35
CA GLN A 157 10.84 -36.04 0.99
C GLN A 157 11.86 -35.00 0.53
N GLY A 158 12.79 -34.55 1.38
CA GLY A 158 13.77 -33.53 1.03
C GLY A 158 13.14 -32.16 0.74
N HIS A 159 12.06 -31.79 1.45
CA HIS A 159 11.34 -30.55 1.21
C HIS A 159 12.26 -29.32 1.34
N ALA A 160 12.08 -28.31 0.48
CA ALA A 160 12.99 -27.15 0.36
C ALA A 160 13.17 -26.34 1.66
N PHE A 161 12.22 -26.42 2.58
CA PHE A 161 12.26 -25.76 3.90
C PHE A 161 12.34 -26.76 5.06
N ALA A 162 12.86 -27.97 4.83
CA ALA A 162 12.90 -29.03 5.85
C ALA A 162 13.94 -28.80 6.95
N GLU A 163 14.89 -27.87 6.77
CA GLU A 163 15.98 -27.62 7.73
C GLU A 163 15.50 -27.29 9.16
N PRO A 164 14.62 -26.28 9.40
CA PRO A 164 14.11 -26.01 10.75
C PRO A 164 13.31 -27.18 11.34
N ILE A 165 12.63 -27.95 10.49
CA ILE A 165 11.82 -29.10 10.89
C ILE A 165 12.74 -30.24 11.36
N LYS A 166 13.82 -30.52 10.62
CA LYS A 166 14.83 -31.51 10.98
C LYS A 166 15.47 -31.17 12.33
N ALA A 167 15.92 -29.92 12.51
CA ALA A 167 16.52 -29.47 13.76
C ALA A 167 15.58 -29.66 14.97
N ALA A 168 14.27 -29.41 14.80
CA ALA A 168 13.29 -29.62 15.86
C ALA A 168 13.07 -31.11 16.19
N LEU A 169 13.10 -31.99 15.19
CA LEU A 169 13.00 -33.44 15.38
C LEU A 169 14.22 -34.00 16.11
N ASP A 170 15.43 -33.58 15.72
CA ASP A 170 16.68 -34.01 16.33
C ASP A 170 16.73 -33.61 17.82
N LYS A 171 16.42 -32.35 18.13
CA LYS A 171 16.34 -31.84 19.50
C LYS A 171 15.31 -32.58 20.35
N ARG A 172 14.21 -33.02 19.74
CA ARG A 172 13.20 -33.84 20.42
C ARG A 172 13.74 -35.24 20.73
N ALA A 173 14.42 -35.88 19.79
CA ALA A 173 14.99 -37.21 19.99
C ALA A 173 16.03 -37.22 21.12
N GLU A 174 16.89 -36.19 21.16
CA GLU A 174 17.84 -35.97 22.25
C GLU A 174 17.15 -35.83 23.62
N ALA A 175 16.09 -35.03 23.69
CA ALA A 175 15.32 -34.84 24.93
C ALA A 175 14.63 -36.14 25.40
N GLN A 176 14.16 -36.98 24.46
CA GLN A 176 13.56 -38.28 24.79
C GLN A 176 14.61 -39.27 25.31
N ALA A 177 15.80 -39.31 24.70
CA ALA A 177 16.90 -40.14 25.17
C ALA A 177 17.38 -39.73 26.58
N ALA A 178 17.44 -38.42 26.86
CA ALA A 178 17.82 -37.91 28.18
C ALA A 178 16.81 -38.28 29.29
N ILE A 179 15.51 -38.35 28.97
CA ILE A 179 14.48 -38.79 29.91
C ILE A 179 14.59 -40.30 30.17
N ALA A 180 14.71 -41.11 29.11
CA ALA A 180 14.84 -42.56 29.24
C ALA A 180 16.07 -42.98 30.07
N ASN A 181 17.20 -42.29 29.89
CA ASN A 181 18.42 -42.54 30.66
C ASN A 181 18.30 -42.14 32.15
N ARG A 182 17.39 -41.22 32.49
CA ARG A 182 17.11 -40.83 33.89
C ARG A 182 16.15 -41.78 34.60
N GLU A 183 15.28 -42.47 33.86
CA GLU A 183 14.35 -43.47 34.40
C GLU A 183 15.01 -44.85 34.57
N ALA A 184 16.14 -45.09 33.89
CA ALA A 184 16.91 -46.33 33.95
C ALA A 184 18.05 -46.33 34.99
N ALA A 185 18.27 -45.22 35.70
CA ALA A 185 19.32 -45.03 36.71
C ALA A 185 18.69 -44.87 38.11
#